data_AF-A0A1V3PT18-F1
#
_entry.id   AF-A0A1V3PT18-F1
#
_cell.length_a   1.000
_cell.length_b   1.000
_cell.length_c   1.000
_cell.angle_alpha   90.00
_cell.angle_beta   90.00
_cell.angle_gamma   90.00
#
_symmetry.space_group_name_H-M   'P 1'
#
loop_
_entity.id
_entity.type
_entity.pdbx_description
1 polymer ?
#
loop_
_entity_poly.entity_id
_entity_poly.type
_entity_poly.pdbx_seq_one_letter_code
_entity_poly.pdbx_strand_id
1 'polypeptide(L)'
;MQHLLFAHAQTFMFTPEEVENYASNAINWANTKNGALVSLGRSPWLESFSPMHLGKCEHFRAMFYDEFLDVICEAVVIRHGAYAGGL
;
A
#
# COMPACT_ATOMS: atom_id res chain seq x y z
N MET A 1 -17.64 -8.27 -1.39
CA MET A 1 -16.18 -8.21 -1.16
C MET A 1 -15.62 -7.00 -1.89
N GLN A 2 -14.75 -6.20 -1.27
CA GLN A 2 -14.05 -5.09 -1.95
C GLN A 2 -12.65 -5.56 -2.35
N HIS A 3 -12.24 -5.28 -3.58
CA HIS A 3 -10.92 -5.58 -4.10
C HIS A 3 -10.11 -4.30 -4.20
N LEU A 4 -8.85 -4.40 -3.81
CA LEU A 4 -7.88 -3.34 -3.97
C LEU A 4 -7.05 -3.59 -5.23
N LEU A 5 -7.00 -2.61 -6.13
CA LEU A 5 -6.20 -2.66 -7.34
C LEU A 5 -5.16 -1.53 -7.31
N PHE A 6 -3.88 -1.90 -7.43
CA PHE A 6 -2.78 -0.97 -7.63
C PHE A 6 -2.53 -0.81 -9.14
N ALA A 7 -2.96 0.33 -9.71
CA ALA A 7 -2.81 0.59 -11.13
C ALA A 7 -1.38 1.03 -11.46
N HIS A 8 -0.79 0.42 -12.49
CA HIS A 8 0.57 0.71 -12.95
C HIS A 8 1.62 0.57 -11.83
N ALA A 9 1.54 -0.52 -11.05
CA ALA A 9 2.52 -0.81 -10.01
C ALA A 9 3.94 -0.98 -10.60
N GLN A 10 4.93 -0.37 -9.94
CA GLN A 10 6.33 -0.33 -10.38
C GLN A 10 7.21 -1.17 -9.47
N THR A 11 7.00 -1.08 -8.16
CA THR A 11 7.67 -1.92 -7.17
C THR A 11 6.73 -2.21 -6.01
N PHE A 12 6.91 -3.36 -5.38
CA PHE A 12 6.18 -3.75 -4.18
C PHE A 12 7.09 -4.53 -3.24
N MET A 13 6.78 -4.49 -1.96
CA MET A 13 7.49 -5.20 -0.91
C MET A 13 6.50 -5.70 0.13
N PHE A 14 6.65 -6.96 0.53
CA PHE A 14 5.98 -7.53 1.69
C PHE A 14 6.96 -7.51 2.86
N THR A 15 6.52 -6.94 3.98
CA THR A 15 7.28 -6.89 5.22
C THR A 15 6.45 -7.52 6.32
N PRO A 16 6.91 -8.63 6.93
CA PRO A 16 6.22 -9.20 8.09
C PRO A 16 6.13 -8.18 9.22
N GLU A 17 4.99 -8.14 9.90
CA GLU A 17 4.75 -7.25 11.04
C GLU A 17 5.84 -7.37 12.11
N GLU A 18 6.32 -8.59 12.35
CA GLU A 18 7.35 -8.92 13.36
C GLU A 18 8.70 -8.21 13.14
N VAL A 19 8.97 -7.78 11.90
CA VAL A 19 10.24 -7.15 11.51
C VAL A 19 10.11 -5.62 11.52
N GLU A 20 8.90 -5.09 11.52
CA GLU A 20 8.66 -3.64 11.54
C GLU A 20 8.92 -3.06 12.93
N ASN A 21 9.76 -2.03 12.98
CA ASN A 21 10.00 -1.30 14.22
C ASN A 21 8.89 -0.27 14.43
N TYR A 22 7.91 -0.66 15.23
CA TYR A 22 6.78 0.18 15.67
C TYR A 22 7.18 1.56 16.21
N ALA A 23 8.41 1.74 16.69
CA ALA A 23 8.87 3.00 17.27
C ALA A 23 9.21 4.09 16.23
N SER A 24 9.53 3.75 14.99
CA SER A 24 10.03 4.72 14.00
C SER A 24 9.03 5.10 12.88
N ASN A 25 8.05 4.24 12.56
CA ASN A 25 7.09 4.46 11.47
C ASN A 25 5.65 4.16 11.90
N ALA A 26 5.21 4.75 13.01
CA ALA A 26 3.86 4.53 13.56
C ALA A 26 2.78 5.14 12.65
N ILE A 27 2.34 4.38 11.64
CA ILE A 27 1.13 4.67 10.90
C ILE A 27 -0.04 4.47 11.87
N ASN A 28 -0.81 5.54 12.09
CA ASN A 28 -2.02 5.46 12.91
C ASN A 28 -3.15 4.83 12.10
N TRP A 29 -3.17 3.50 12.07
CA TRP A 29 -4.17 2.71 11.37
C TRP A 29 -5.60 2.98 11.87
N ALA A 30 -5.78 3.39 13.13
CA ALA A 30 -7.11 3.65 13.71
C ALA A 30 -7.84 4.86 13.09
N ASN A 31 -7.13 5.77 12.40
CA ASN A 31 -7.72 6.97 11.80
C ASN A 31 -7.87 6.87 10.26
N THR A 32 -7.74 5.67 9.69
CA THR A 32 -7.82 5.48 8.25
C THR A 32 -9.27 5.27 7.81
N LYS A 33 -9.83 6.25 7.08
CA LYS A 33 -11.23 6.18 6.58
C LYS A 33 -11.43 5.12 5.49
N ASN A 34 -10.35 4.68 4.83
CA ASN A 34 -10.39 3.85 3.62
C ASN A 34 -9.66 2.52 3.83
N GLY A 35 -10.17 1.69 4.75
CA GLY A 35 -9.60 0.38 4.99
C GLY A 35 -8.14 0.45 5.43
N ALA A 36 -7.51 -0.71 5.55
CA ALA A 36 -6.16 -0.83 6.06
C ALA A 36 -5.09 -0.38 5.02
N LEU A 37 -5.26 0.79 4.40
CA LEU A 37 -4.41 1.36 3.37
C LEU A 37 -4.15 2.85 3.66
N VAL A 38 -2.90 3.27 3.52
CA VAL A 38 -2.48 4.67 3.62
C VAL A 38 -1.64 5.07 2.41
N SER A 39 -1.80 6.32 1.96
CA SER A 39 -0.80 6.95 1.09
C SER A 39 0.30 7.54 1.97
N LEU A 40 1.54 7.20 1.63
CA LEU A 40 2.76 7.78 2.16
C LEU A 40 3.35 8.81 1.18
N GLY A 41 2.64 9.11 0.09
CA GLY A 41 3.01 10.11 -0.91
C GLY A 41 4.40 9.87 -1.52
N ARG A 42 5.19 10.94 -1.62
CA ARG A 42 6.60 10.86 -2.05
C ARG A 42 7.52 10.48 -0.91
N SER A 43 7.44 9.21 -0.51
CA SER A 43 8.22 8.67 0.61
C SER A 43 9.73 8.64 0.31
N PRO A 44 10.60 8.63 1.34
CA PRO A 44 12.05 8.45 1.15
C PRO A 44 12.40 7.18 0.36
N TRP A 45 11.60 6.12 0.49
CA TRP A 45 11.76 4.91 -0.30
C TRP A 45 11.50 5.17 -1.79
N LEU A 46 10.41 5.88 -2.13
CA LEU A 46 10.16 6.28 -3.52
C LEU A 46 11.27 7.17 -4.07
N GLU A 47 11.71 8.16 -3.30
CA GLU A 47 12.78 9.07 -3.73
C GLU A 47 14.12 8.35 -3.91
N SER A 48 14.36 7.25 -3.18
CA SER A 48 15.60 6.46 -3.30
C SER A 48 15.80 5.85 -4.69
N PHE A 49 14.73 5.61 -5.44
CA PHE A 49 14.83 5.09 -6.81
C PHE A 49 15.32 6.16 -7.80
N SER A 50 15.21 7.44 -7.47
CA SER A 50 15.60 8.59 -8.30
C SER A 50 15.19 8.54 -9.79
N PRO A 51 13.90 8.34 -10.19
CA PRO A 51 13.58 8.31 -11.62
C PRO A 51 12.51 9.33 -12.06
N MET A 52 12.80 10.03 -13.16
CA MET A 52 11.78 10.80 -13.90
C MET A 52 10.57 9.94 -14.31
N HIS A 53 10.77 8.64 -14.55
CA HIS A 53 9.69 7.75 -14.98
C HIS A 53 8.67 7.43 -13.87
N LEU A 54 9.00 7.67 -12.59
CA LEU A 54 8.08 7.50 -11.46
C LEU A 54 7.38 8.79 -11.06
N GLY A 55 7.44 9.85 -11.89
CA GLY A 55 6.87 11.15 -11.57
C GLY A 55 5.37 11.15 -11.25
N LYS A 56 4.64 10.13 -11.71
CA LYS A 56 3.20 9.93 -11.45
C LYS A 56 2.89 8.96 -10.30
N CYS A 57 3.91 8.34 -9.71
CA CYS A 57 3.72 7.34 -8.69
C CYS A 57 3.68 7.94 -7.28
N GLU A 58 2.93 7.28 -6.40
CA GLU A 58 2.96 7.48 -4.96
C GLU A 58 3.30 6.16 -4.26
N HIS A 59 3.82 6.28 -3.04
CA HIS A 59 4.02 5.15 -2.15
C HIS A 59 2.75 4.91 -1.33
N PHE A 60 2.23 3.70 -1.35
CA PHE A 60 1.11 3.25 -0.54
C PHE A 60 1.54 2.10 0.35
N ARG A 61 1.01 2.06 1.58
CA ARG A 61 1.16 0.91 2.47
C ARG A 61 -0.19 0.36 2.85
N ALA A 62 -0.39 -0.94 2.64
CA ALA A 62 -1.54 -1.68 3.11
C ALA A 62 -1.15 -2.65 4.22
N MET A 63 -2.00 -2.81 5.23
CA MET A 63 -1.92 -3.92 6.17
C MET A 63 -2.72 -5.08 5.58
N PHE A 64 -2.06 -6.22 5.41
CA PHE A 64 -2.61 -7.43 4.81
C PHE A 64 -2.30 -8.61 5.74
N TYR A 65 -3.27 -8.99 6.56
CA TYR A 65 -3.07 -9.95 7.65
C TYR A 65 -1.94 -9.49 8.61
N ASP A 66 -0.93 -10.33 8.80
CA ASP A 66 0.29 -10.12 9.60
C ASP A 66 1.46 -9.54 8.78
N GLU A 67 1.16 -9.00 7.59
CA GLU A 67 2.15 -8.39 6.70
C GLU A 67 1.76 -6.95 6.34
N PHE A 68 2.78 -6.14 6.09
CA PHE A 68 2.64 -4.86 5.41
C PHE A 68 3.03 -5.00 3.94
N LEU A 69 2.14 -4.56 3.06
CA LEU A 69 2.36 -4.45 1.64
C LEU A 69 2.64 -2.99 1.28
N ASP A 70 3.90 -2.68 1.01
CA ASP A 70 4.35 -1.42 0.43
C ASP A 70 4.30 -1.50 -1.10
N VAL A 71 3.70 -0.52 -1.76
CA VAL A 71 3.58 -0.47 -3.22
C VAL A 71 3.84 0.93 -3.72
N ILE A 72 4.68 1.05 -4.74
CA ILE A 72 4.81 2.27 -5.55
C ILE A 72 4.00 2.08 -6.82
N CYS A 73 2.97 2.89 -7.01
CA CYS A 73 2.06 2.80 -8.17
C CYS A 73 1.47 4.17 -8.52
N GLU A 74 0.90 4.30 -9.73
CA GLU A 74 0.29 5.55 -10.18
C GLU A 74 -1.08 5.83 -9.55
N ALA A 75 -1.84 4.79 -9.18
CA ALA A 75 -3.13 4.97 -8.55
C ALA A 75 -3.59 3.72 -7.78
N VAL A 76 -4.47 3.96 -6.80
CA VAL A 76 -5.23 2.91 -6.12
C VAL A 76 -6.70 2.98 -6.53
N VAL A 77 -7.27 1.84 -6.89
CA VAL A 77 -8.68 1.70 -7.26
C VAL A 77 -9.35 0.67 -6.37
N ILE A 78 -10.41 1.08 -5.68
CA ILE A 78 -11.28 0.16 -4.94
C ILE A 78 -12.41 -0.28 -5.86
N ARG A 79 -12.57 -1.58 -6.06
CA ARG A 79 -13.66 -2.16 -6.87
C ARG A 79 -14.45 -3.18 -6.07
N HIS A 80 -15.68 -3.46 -6.51
CA HIS A 80 -16.41 -4.60 -6.00
C HIS A 80 -15.87 -5.89 -6.64
N GLY A 81 -15.43 -6.82 -5.80
CA GLY A 81 -15.05 -8.16 -6.21
C GLY A 81 -16.26 -9.01 -6.55
N ALA A 82 -16.11 -9.90 -7.54
CA ALA A 82 -17.17 -10.80 -7.99
C ALA A 82 -17.38 -12.03 -7.07
N TYR A 83 -16.65 -12.15 -5.96
CA TYR A 83 -16.81 -13.28 -5.04
C TYR A 83 -18.12 -13.18 -4.25
N ALA A 84 -19.19 -13.72 -4.83
CA ALA A 84 -20.40 -14.12 -4.12
C ALA A 84 -20.13 -15.53 -3.60
N GLY A 85 -19.91 -15.68 -2.30
CA GLY A 85 -19.56 -16.95 -1.68
C GLY A 85 -20.51 -18.08 -2.10
N GLY A 86 -19.94 -19.08 -2.77
CA GLY A 86 -20.58 -20.36 -3.06
C GLY A 86 -19.63 -21.47 -2.63
N LEU A 87 -19.65 -21.76 -1.33
CA LEU A 87 -19.26 -23.04 -0.71
C LEU A 87 -20.15 -23.23 0.52
#